data_AF-A0A429X3Q8-F1
#
_entry.id   AF-A0A429X3Q8-F1
#
_cell.length_a   1.000
_cell.length_b   1.000
_cell.length_c   1.000
_cell.angle_alpha   90.00
_cell.angle_beta   90.00
_cell.angle_gamma   90.00
#
_symmetry.space_group_name_H-M   'P 1'
#
loop_
_entity.id
_entity.type
_entity.pdbx_description
1 polymer ?
#
loop_
_entity_poly.entity_id
_entity_poly.type
_entity_poly.pdbx_seq_one_letter_code
_entity_poly.pdbx_strand_id
1 'polypeptide(L)'
;MPGKMGIGPEVIITVSIFCAETTEQSRNIARSSIIWGIQKEKGEGKNGIPSIKEAAEDPLSIQEKELVAKMEKRMIIGNPKEVREKILE
;
A
#
# COMPACT_ATOMS: atom_id res chain seq x y z
N MET A 1 -22.37 -27.15 36.81
CA MET A 1 -21.29 -27.33 35.81
C MET A 1 -20.53 -26.01 35.73
N PRO A 2 -19.20 -25.96 35.93
CA PRO A 2 -18.49 -24.69 35.88
C PRO A 2 -18.29 -24.27 34.42
N GLY A 3 -18.76 -23.06 34.10
CA GLY A 3 -18.56 -22.45 32.78
C GLY A 3 -17.08 -22.12 32.57
N LYS A 4 -16.54 -22.50 31.41
CA LYS A 4 -15.17 -22.14 31.01
C LYS A 4 -15.05 -20.62 30.93
N MET A 5 -14.11 -20.09 31.69
CA MET A 5 -13.82 -18.66 31.82
C MET A 5 -12.68 -18.29 30.86
N GLY A 6 -12.93 -17.32 29.98
CA GLY A 6 -11.96 -16.42 29.35
C GLY A 6 -11.07 -16.98 28.24
N ILE A 7 -11.48 -16.80 26.98
CA ILE A 7 -10.52 -16.60 25.88
C ILE A 7 -10.01 -15.16 26.06
N GLY A 8 -8.69 -14.96 26.14
CA GLY A 8 -8.08 -13.63 26.28
C GLY A 8 -8.46 -12.69 25.13
N PRO A 9 -8.19 -11.38 25.24
CA PRO A 9 -8.54 -10.42 24.19
C PRO A 9 -7.82 -10.76 22.87
N GLU A 10 -8.58 -10.89 21.79
CA GLU A 10 -8.07 -11.02 20.43
C GLU A 10 -7.98 -9.64 19.78
N VAL A 11 -6.86 -9.37 19.08
CA VAL A 11 -6.64 -8.09 18.38
C VAL A 11 -6.41 -8.38 16.91
N ILE A 12 -7.11 -7.64 16.04
CA ILE A 12 -6.95 -7.68 14.59
C ILE A 12 -6.30 -6.37 14.15
N ILE A 13 -5.25 -6.46 13.35
CA ILE A 13 -4.55 -5.30 12.78
C ILE A 13 -4.76 -5.32 11.26
N THR A 14 -5.11 -4.18 10.68
CA THR A 14 -5.17 -4.00 9.22
C THR A 14 -3.96 -3.22 8.75
N VAL A 15 -3.22 -3.80 7.81
CA VAL A 15 -2.02 -3.21 7.21
C VAL A 15 -2.17 -3.14 5.69
N SER A 16 -1.62 -2.10 5.08
CA SER A 16 -1.59 -1.93 3.62
C SER A 16 -0.26 -2.42 3.08
N ILE A 17 -0.30 -3.46 2.24
CA ILE A 17 0.90 -4.16 1.77
C ILE A 17 0.87 -4.31 0.25
N PHE A 18 2.00 -4.00 -0.38
CA PHE A 18 2.29 -4.37 -1.76
C PHE A 18 3.44 -5.38 -1.76
N CYS A 19 3.11 -6.63 -2.09
CA CYS A 19 4.05 -7.73 -2.17
C CYS A 19 4.15 -8.21 -3.62
N ALA A 20 5.37 -8.30 -4.14
CA ALA A 20 5.65 -8.88 -5.45
C ALA A 20 6.92 -9.72 -5.38
N GLU A 21 7.26 -10.44 -6.45
CA GLU A 21 8.47 -11.29 -6.49
C GLU A 21 9.74 -10.49 -6.19
N THR A 22 9.79 -9.23 -6.65
CA THR A 22 10.88 -8.29 -6.36
C THR A 22 10.39 -7.01 -5.72
N THR A 23 11.26 -6.39 -4.92
CA THR A 23 11.00 -5.09 -4.27
C THR A 23 10.71 -3.99 -5.31
N GLU A 24 11.39 -4.01 -6.46
CA GLU A 24 11.16 -3.05 -7.54
C GLU A 24 9.78 -3.20 -8.17
N GLN A 25 9.37 -4.43 -8.49
CA GLN A 25 8.01 -4.68 -9.00
C GLN A 25 6.95 -4.26 -7.99
N SER A 26 7.14 -4.57 -6.70
CA SER A 26 6.19 -4.16 -5.66
C SER A 26 6.06 -2.64 -5.57
N ARG A 27 7.16 -1.90 -5.75
CA ARG A 27 7.19 -0.44 -5.79
C ARG A 27 6.46 0.11 -7.01
N ASN A 28 6.65 -0.50 -8.17
CA ASN A 28 5.96 -0.09 -9.40
C ASN A 28 4.43 -0.26 -9.28
N ILE A 29 3.98 -1.36 -8.69
CA ILE A 29 2.56 -1.62 -8.42
C ILE A 29 2.02 -0.63 -7.36
N ALA A 30 2.77 -0.39 -6.29
CA ALA A 30 2.40 0.56 -5.25
C ALA A 30 2.25 1.98 -5.81
N ARG A 31 3.21 2.44 -6.64
CA ARG A 31 3.15 3.75 -7.30
C ARG A 31 1.91 3.91 -8.16
N SER A 32 1.60 2.92 -8.99
CA SER A 32 0.39 2.92 -9.83
C SER A 32 -0.87 3.06 -8.99
N SER A 33 -0.93 2.35 -7.86
CA SER A 33 -2.06 2.41 -6.92
C SER A 33 -2.16 3.74 -6.19
N ILE A 34 -1.03 4.34 -5.80
CA ILE A 34 -0.99 5.64 -5.11
C ILE A 34 -1.41 6.76 -6.05
N ILE A 35 -0.90 6.76 -7.28
CA ILE A 35 -1.26 7.77 -8.30
C ILE A 35 -2.75 7.70 -8.60
N TRP A 36 -3.31 6.50 -8.72
CA TRP A 36 -4.76 6.36 -8.82
C TRP A 36 -5.51 6.95 -7.62
N GLY A 37 -5.00 6.76 -6.41
CA GLY A 37 -5.56 7.37 -5.19
C GLY A 37 -5.57 8.90 -5.27
N ILE A 38 -4.49 9.50 -5.75
CA ILE A 38 -4.36 10.96 -5.95
C ILE A 38 -5.35 11.44 -7.03
N GLN A 39 -5.40 10.77 -8.18
CA GLN A 39 -6.35 11.08 -9.26
C GLN A 39 -7.79 10.95 -8.78
N LYS A 40 -8.09 9.95 -7.93
CA LYS A 40 -9.41 9.77 -7.34
C LYS A 40 -9.78 10.93 -6.40
N GLU A 41 -8.83 11.41 -5.59
CA GLU A 41 -9.04 12.57 -4.71
C GLU A 41 -9.31 13.85 -5.53
N LYS A 42 -8.70 13.97 -6.72
CA LYS A 42 -8.97 15.04 -7.70
C LYS A 42 -10.27 14.88 -8.48
N GLY A 43 -10.95 13.73 -8.40
CA GLY A 43 -12.14 13.41 -9.20
C GLY A 43 -11.85 12.89 -10.62
N GLU A 44 -10.59 12.65 -10.96
CA GLU A 44 -10.09 12.18 -12.26
C GLU A 44 -9.96 10.65 -12.35
N GLY A 45 -10.01 9.93 -11.22
CA GLY A 45 -9.80 8.48 -11.12
C GLY A 45 -10.90 7.57 -11.73
N LYS A 46 -11.64 8.03 -12.74
CA LYS A 46 -12.77 7.33 -13.38
C LYS A 46 -12.34 6.14 -14.24
N ASN A 47 -11.10 6.14 -14.73
CA ASN A 47 -10.58 5.12 -15.63
C ASN A 47 -9.95 3.91 -14.92
N GLY A 48 -10.08 3.82 -13.59
CA GLY A 48 -9.48 2.75 -12.80
C GLY A 48 -7.98 2.96 -12.56
N ILE A 49 -7.30 1.90 -12.12
CA ILE A 49 -5.87 1.96 -11.78
C ILE A 49 -5.06 2.08 -13.08
N PRO A 50 -4.19 3.10 -13.22
CA PRO A 50 -3.37 3.26 -14.40
C PRO A 50 -2.33 2.14 -14.50
N SER A 51 -1.88 1.88 -15.72
CA SER A 51 -0.79 0.94 -15.97
C SER A 51 0.51 1.46 -15.37
N ILE A 52 1.47 0.56 -15.09
CA ILE A 52 2.79 0.94 -14.53
C ILE A 52 3.50 2.00 -15.38
N LYS A 53 3.37 1.92 -16.70
CA LYS A 53 3.96 2.90 -17.63
C LYS A 53 3.28 4.26 -17.53
N GLU A 54 1.95 4.28 -17.54
CA GLU A 54 1.14 5.50 -17.44
C GLU A 54 1.40 6.21 -16.11
N ALA A 55 1.50 5.45 -15.02
CA ALA A 55 1.86 5.95 -13.70
C ALA A 55 3.28 6.51 -13.62
N ALA A 56 4.24 5.95 -14.38
CA ALA A 56 5.61 6.45 -14.42
C ALA A 56 5.74 7.76 -15.22
N GLU A 57 4.89 7.94 -16.22
CA GLU A 57 4.87 9.12 -17.10
C GLU A 57 3.93 10.22 -16.59
N ASP A 58 3.15 9.96 -15.54
CA ASP A 58 2.22 10.93 -14.95
C ASP A 58 2.98 12.17 -14.41
N PRO A 59 2.66 13.38 -14.90
CA PRO A 59 3.32 14.60 -14.46
C PRO A 59 2.84 15.01 -13.07
N LEU A 60 3.43 14.41 -12.03
CA LEU A 60 3.14 14.76 -10.64
C LEU A 60 3.74 16.12 -10.27
N SER A 61 2.93 16.98 -9.66
CA SER A 61 3.38 18.21 -9.01
C SER A 61 4.24 17.91 -7.78
N ILE A 62 4.92 18.93 -7.25
CA ILE A 62 5.77 18.80 -6.05
C ILE A 62 4.95 18.31 -4.85
N GLN A 63 3.75 18.86 -4.65
CA GLN A 63 2.86 18.47 -3.55
C GLN A 63 2.41 17.00 -3.69
N GLU A 64 2.15 16.54 -4.92
CA GLU A 64 1.78 15.15 -5.16
C GLU A 64 2.94 14.18 -4.93
N LYS A 65 4.17 14.56 -5.30
CA LYS A 65 5.37 13.76 -4.99
C LYS A 65 5.56 13.61 -3.47
N GLU A 66 5.28 14.65 -2.70
CA GLU A 66 5.29 14.58 -1.24
C GLU A 66 4.20 13.65 -0.70
N LEU A 67 2.99 13.70 -1.27
CA LEU A 67 1.91 12.77 -0.92
C LEU A 67 2.29 11.32 -1.24
N VAL A 68 2.88 11.07 -2.41
CA VAL A 68 3.38 9.74 -2.79
C VAL A 68 4.39 9.25 -1.76
N ALA A 69 5.40 10.06 -1.42
CA ALA A 69 6.41 9.69 -0.44
C ALA A 69 5.81 9.43 0.96
N LYS A 70 4.79 10.19 1.34
CA LYS A 70 4.06 9.98 2.61
C LYS A 70 3.26 8.69 2.61
N MET A 71 2.61 8.34 1.49
CA MET A 71 1.88 7.09 1.33
C MET A 71 2.84 5.89 1.31
N GLU A 72 3.94 5.97 0.56
CA GLU A 72 4.96 4.92 0.52
C GLU A 72 5.54 4.63 1.91
N LYS A 73 5.71 5.65 2.76
CA LYS A 73 6.18 5.47 4.16
C LYS A 73 5.18 4.77 5.08
N ARG A 74 3.87 4.86 4.79
CA ARG A 74 2.81 4.22 5.59
C ARG A 74 2.51 2.80 5.14
N MET A 75 2.97 2.42 3.95
CA MET A 75 2.71 1.13 3.33
C MET A 75 3.92 0.20 3.48
N ILE A 76 3.65 -1.09 3.58
CA ILE A 76 4.69 -2.12 3.53
C ILE A 76 4.85 -2.51 2.06
N ILE A 77 5.96 -2.11 1.44
CA ILE A 77 6.29 -2.39 0.04
C ILE A 77 7.58 -3.20 0.02
N GLY A 78 7.55 -4.39 -0.57
CA GLY A 78 8.73 -5.23 -0.66
C GLY A 78 8.48 -6.59 -1.31
N ASN A 79 9.53 -7.40 -1.32
CA ASN A 79 9.44 -8.81 -1.67
C ASN A 79 8.86 -9.65 -0.50
N PRO A 80 8.51 -10.93 -0.70
CA PRO A 80 7.84 -11.73 0.33
C PRO A 80 8.65 -11.86 1.63
N LYS A 81 9.98 -11.84 1.53
CA LYS A 81 10.87 -11.92 2.70
C LYS A 81 10.82 -10.63 3.51
N GLU A 82 11.00 -9.48 2.85
CA GLU A 82 10.97 -8.14 3.48
C GLU A 82 9.61 -7.85 4.11
N VAL A 83 8.52 -8.20 3.41
CA VAL A 83 7.16 -8.02 3.90
C VAL A 83 6.92 -8.86 5.15
N ARG A 84 7.36 -10.12 5.15
CA ARG A 84 7.23 -11.01 6.31
C ARG A 84 7.98 -10.47 7.52
N GLU A 85 9.22 -10.01 7.32
CA GLU A 85 10.01 -9.41 8.39
C GLU A 85 9.31 -8.18 8.98
N LYS A 86 8.76 -7.29 8.15
CA LYS A 86 8.04 -6.09 8.61
C LYS A 86 6.71 -6.34 9.32
N ILE A 87 6.02 -7.45 9.03
CA ILE A 87 4.76 -7.80 9.73
C ILE A 87 5.05 -8.44 11.10
N LEU A 88 6.20 -9.10 11.24
CA LEU A 88 6.58 -9.83 12.45
C LEU A 88 7.40 -8.99 13.44
N GLU A 89 7.90 -7.83 13.01
CA GLU A 89 8.50 -6.79 13.86
C GLU A 89 7.44 -6.10 14.73
#